data_AF-A0A955IG03-F1
#
_entry.id   AF-A0A955IG03-F1
#
_cell.length_a   1.000
_cell.length_b   1.000
_cell.length_c   1.000
_cell.angle_alpha   90.00
_cell.angle_beta   90.00
_cell.angle_gamma   90.00
#
_symmetry.space_group_name_H-M   'P 1'
#
loop_
_entity.id
_entity.type
_entity.pdbx_description
1 polymer ?
#
loop_
_entity_poly.entity_id
_entity_poly.type
_entity_poly.pdbx_seq_one_letter_code
_entity_poly.pdbx_strand_id
1 'polypeptide(L)'
;MTDEGEVFVGYWASVRWGPLRLRAAAVLLDGAEGVDRTTLRPGPAPVVGVAGVSWSVPAWRHSGAWRPSVPGLRRELWEGDAGAVRWNCVCPGATATVTVAGITRHGLGYVEELELTAAPWSLPISELRWGRLVTNHHAVVWIQWTGEAPLNLVLLDGRPSAGPVTIADDGVVGDAVTVTLDQPRVFRDAELGAGVLASIPALGRRVPDAMLATRETKWVSRGTALVAGVAHRGWAVHERVRFGPREGDRP
;
A
#
# COMPACT_ATOMS: atom_id res chain seq x y z
N MET A 1 -8.55 -9.62 0.02
CA MET A 1 -9.87 -9.23 0.56
C MET A 1 -10.82 -10.36 0.24
N THR A 2 -11.41 -11.02 1.25
CA THR A 2 -12.45 -12.03 1.04
C THR A 2 -13.77 -11.37 0.65
N ASP A 3 -14.79 -12.15 0.30
CA ASP A 3 -16.10 -11.63 -0.06
C ASP A 3 -16.81 -10.96 1.13
N GLU A 4 -16.53 -11.43 2.35
CA GLU A 4 -16.97 -10.88 3.63
C GLU A 4 -16.22 -9.62 4.05
N GLY A 5 -15.13 -9.27 3.33
CA GLY A 5 -14.33 -8.09 3.63
C GLY A 5 -13.20 -8.32 4.63
N GLU A 6 -12.81 -9.58 4.88
CA GLU A 6 -11.59 -9.86 5.63
C GLU A 6 -10.37 -9.43 4.80
N VAL A 7 -9.47 -8.69 5.42
CA VAL A 7 -8.29 -8.13 4.74
C VAL A 7 -7.02 -8.75 5.31
N PHE A 8 -6.15 -9.12 4.38
CA PHE A 8 -4.77 -9.48 4.65
C PHE A 8 -3.90 -8.44 3.94
N VAL A 9 -2.97 -7.84 4.68
CA VAL A 9 -1.91 -7.00 4.12
C VAL A 9 -0.57 -7.59 4.51
N GLY A 10 0.22 -7.95 3.52
CA GLY A 10 1.55 -8.49 3.69
C GLY A 10 2.60 -7.50 3.23
N TYR A 11 3.65 -7.33 4.03
CA TYR A 11 4.80 -6.50 3.72
C TYR A 11 6.05 -7.35 3.73
N TRP A 12 6.92 -7.11 2.75
CA TRP A 12 8.31 -7.54 2.77
C TRP A 12 9.18 -6.34 2.43
N ALA A 13 10.26 -6.13 3.18
CA ALA A 13 11.16 -5.01 2.98
C ALA A 13 12.62 -5.45 3.04
N SER A 14 13.46 -4.80 2.25
CA SER A 14 14.91 -4.87 2.33
C SER A 14 15.48 -3.46 2.40
N VAL A 15 16.12 -3.14 3.51
CA VAL A 15 16.69 -1.81 3.76
C VAL A 15 18.20 -1.89 3.71
N ARG A 16 18.81 -1.01 2.91
CA ARG A 16 20.25 -0.79 2.84
C ARG A 16 20.53 0.68 3.06
N TRP A 17 21.07 1.04 4.23
CA TRP A 17 21.33 2.43 4.56
C TRP A 17 22.65 2.60 5.30
N GLY A 18 23.66 3.15 4.61
CA GLY A 18 25.03 3.21 5.12
C GLY A 18 25.53 1.79 5.48
N PRO A 19 25.93 1.51 6.73
CA PRO A 19 26.31 0.16 7.17
C PRO A 19 25.10 -0.74 7.49
N LEU A 20 23.90 -0.20 7.61
CA LEU A 20 22.70 -0.96 7.99
C LEU A 20 22.24 -1.84 6.83
N ARG A 21 22.01 -3.12 7.11
CA ARG A 21 21.42 -4.10 6.20
C ARG A 21 20.36 -4.87 6.96
N LEU A 22 19.09 -4.66 6.62
CA LEU A 22 17.96 -5.32 7.27
C LEU A 22 17.01 -5.88 6.24
N ARG A 23 16.36 -6.98 6.61
CA ARG A 23 15.18 -7.48 5.92
C ARG A 23 14.08 -7.65 6.95
N ALA A 24 12.86 -7.36 6.56
CA ALA A 24 11.71 -7.53 7.43
C ALA A 24 10.52 -8.07 6.66
N ALA A 25 9.61 -8.72 7.37
CA ALA A 25 8.26 -8.96 6.89
C ALA A 25 7.28 -8.60 7.99
N ALA A 26 6.13 -8.08 7.59
CA ALA A 26 5.00 -7.80 8.46
C ALA A 26 3.72 -8.35 7.83
N VAL A 27 2.78 -8.76 8.66
CA VAL A 27 1.42 -9.11 8.24
C VAL A 27 0.44 -8.40 9.15
N LEU A 28 -0.56 -7.78 8.52
CA LEU A 28 -1.75 -7.27 9.18
C LEU A 28 -2.94 -8.10 8.72
N LEU A 29 -3.67 -8.66 9.68
CA LEU A 29 -4.88 -9.43 9.45
C LEU A 29 -6.07 -8.76 10.12
N ASP A 30 -7.13 -8.63 9.34
CA ASP A 30 -8.43 -8.15 9.77
C ASP A 30 -9.27 -9.29 10.31
N GLY A 31 -10.03 -9.06 11.39
CA GLY A 31 -10.89 -10.06 12.03
C GLY A 31 -10.87 -10.00 13.56
N ALA A 32 -11.65 -10.87 14.21
CA ALA A 32 -11.89 -10.87 15.66
C ALA A 32 -10.61 -10.98 16.54
N GLU A 33 -9.52 -11.50 15.98
CA GLU A 33 -8.24 -11.64 16.68
C GLU A 33 -7.15 -10.65 16.25
N GLY A 34 -7.43 -9.75 15.29
CA GLY A 34 -6.54 -8.67 14.84
C GLY A 34 -5.04 -8.97 14.96
N VAL A 35 -4.47 -9.68 13.99
CA VAL A 35 -3.09 -10.20 14.13
C VAL A 35 -2.10 -9.30 13.40
N ASP A 36 -1.29 -8.57 14.16
CA ASP A 36 -0.05 -7.95 13.69
C ASP A 36 1.12 -8.88 14.04
N ARG A 37 1.87 -9.30 13.02
CA ARG A 37 3.13 -10.01 13.23
C ARG A 37 4.22 -9.33 12.44
N THR A 38 5.39 -9.19 13.05
CA THR A 38 6.62 -8.71 12.38
C THR A 38 7.79 -9.66 12.62
N THR A 39 8.68 -9.81 11.64
CA THR A 39 9.94 -10.57 11.75
C THR A 39 11.08 -9.89 11.01
N LEU A 40 12.30 -9.92 11.58
CA LEU A 40 13.55 -9.49 10.92
C LEU A 40 14.27 -10.65 10.20
N ARG A 41 13.63 -11.82 10.14
CA ARG A 41 14.11 -13.00 9.39
C ARG A 41 13.01 -13.45 8.43
N PRO A 42 12.64 -12.65 7.43
CA PRO A 42 11.47 -12.90 6.61
C PRO A 42 11.63 -14.07 5.63
N GLY A 43 12.86 -14.55 5.41
CA GLY A 43 13.15 -15.48 4.32
C GLY A 43 13.29 -14.75 2.98
N PRO A 44 12.97 -15.41 1.85
CA PRO A 44 13.08 -14.81 0.53
C PRO A 44 12.05 -13.69 0.30
N ALA A 45 12.37 -12.80 -0.64
CA ALA A 45 11.41 -11.81 -1.14
C ALA A 45 10.26 -12.49 -1.89
N PRO A 46 9.10 -11.82 -2.07
CA PRO A 46 8.08 -12.25 -3.01
C PRO A 46 8.70 -12.51 -4.40
N VAL A 47 8.31 -13.62 -5.03
CA VAL A 47 8.77 -14.01 -6.35
C VAL A 47 7.70 -13.63 -7.37
N VAL A 48 8.06 -12.73 -8.28
CA VAL A 48 7.23 -12.35 -9.42
C VAL A 48 7.60 -13.24 -10.60
N GLY A 49 6.64 -14.00 -11.11
CA GLY A 49 6.81 -14.87 -12.28
C GLY A 49 5.68 -14.68 -13.29
N VAL A 50 5.73 -15.45 -14.38
CA VAL A 50 4.75 -15.37 -15.49
C VAL A 50 3.32 -15.67 -15.01
N ALA A 51 3.17 -16.63 -14.09
CA ALA A 51 1.86 -17.05 -13.56
C ALA A 51 1.33 -16.14 -12.43
N GLY A 52 2.07 -15.10 -12.04
CA GLY A 52 1.73 -14.19 -10.95
C GLY A 52 2.79 -14.14 -9.86
N VAL A 53 2.38 -13.78 -8.65
CA VAL A 53 3.28 -13.57 -7.51
C VAL A 53 3.09 -14.68 -6.50
N SER A 54 4.19 -15.18 -5.94
CA SER A 54 4.16 -16.07 -4.78
C SER A 54 5.04 -15.52 -3.67
N TRP A 55 4.61 -15.71 -2.43
CA TRP A 55 5.36 -15.29 -1.26
C TRP A 55 5.19 -16.29 -0.12
N SER A 56 6.24 -16.52 0.65
CA SER A 56 6.17 -17.33 1.86
C SER A 56 7.08 -16.74 2.93
N VAL A 57 6.64 -16.88 4.18
CA VAL A 57 7.43 -16.49 5.35
C VAL A 57 7.37 -17.67 6.33
N PRO A 58 8.43 -18.49 6.37
CA PRO A 58 8.46 -19.72 7.17
C PRO A 58 8.26 -19.50 8.67
N ALA A 59 8.78 -18.38 9.20
CA ALA A 59 8.78 -18.05 10.63
C ALA A 59 7.38 -18.11 11.28
N TRP A 60 6.32 -17.90 10.51
CA TRP A 60 4.94 -17.97 10.99
C TRP A 60 4.01 -18.80 10.09
N ARG A 61 4.59 -19.72 9.29
CA ARG A 61 3.85 -20.64 8.40
C ARG A 61 2.89 -19.90 7.46
N HIS A 62 3.39 -18.83 6.84
CA HIS A 62 2.63 -18.06 5.85
C HIS A 62 3.02 -18.46 4.43
N SER A 63 2.01 -18.53 3.57
CA SER A 63 2.16 -18.57 2.12
C SER A 63 1.05 -17.74 1.46
N GLY A 64 1.36 -17.19 0.29
CA GLY A 64 0.41 -16.45 -0.52
C GLY A 64 0.72 -16.60 -2.00
N ALA A 65 -0.32 -16.62 -2.82
CA ALA A 65 -0.23 -16.60 -4.26
C ALA A 65 -1.27 -15.62 -4.84
N TRP A 66 -0.84 -14.80 -5.78
CA TRP A 66 -1.65 -13.81 -6.48
C TRP A 66 -1.56 -14.07 -7.97
N ARG A 67 -2.70 -14.32 -8.62
CA ARG A 67 -2.80 -14.50 -10.07
C ARG A 67 -3.40 -13.23 -10.67
N PRO A 68 -2.64 -12.47 -11.48
CA PRO A 68 -3.08 -11.20 -12.01
C PRO A 68 -4.29 -11.37 -12.93
N SER A 69 -5.28 -10.49 -12.77
CA SER A 69 -6.36 -10.26 -13.74
C SER A 69 -6.13 -9.00 -14.57
N VAL A 70 -5.26 -8.11 -14.10
CA VAL A 70 -4.88 -6.86 -14.76
C VAL A 70 -3.35 -6.84 -14.96
N PRO A 71 -2.84 -6.43 -16.13
CA PRO A 71 -1.41 -6.28 -16.35
C PRO A 71 -0.76 -5.31 -15.37
N GLY A 72 0.45 -5.65 -14.92
CA GLY A 72 1.23 -4.76 -14.07
C GLY A 72 1.77 -3.53 -14.82
N LEU A 73 2.18 -2.53 -14.06
CA LEU A 73 2.81 -1.32 -14.61
C LEU A 73 3.92 -0.79 -13.69
N ARG A 74 4.86 -0.06 -14.28
CA ARG A 74 5.93 0.62 -13.54
C ARG A 74 5.88 2.12 -13.82
N ARG A 75 6.09 2.92 -12.79
CA ARG A 75 6.20 4.38 -12.86
C ARG A 75 7.28 4.88 -11.93
N GLU A 76 7.99 5.89 -12.37
CA GLU A 76 8.71 6.77 -11.47
C GLU A 76 7.71 7.80 -10.95
N LEU A 77 7.52 7.83 -9.63
CA LEU A 77 6.57 8.75 -9.00
C LEU A 77 7.24 10.08 -8.66
N TRP A 78 8.54 10.04 -8.36
CA TRP A 78 9.35 11.20 -8.04
C TRP A 78 10.83 10.92 -8.27
N GLU A 79 11.56 11.95 -8.70
CA GLU A 79 13.02 11.98 -8.79
C GLU A 79 13.52 13.35 -8.32
N GLY A 80 14.64 13.38 -7.60
CA GLY A 80 15.33 14.59 -7.20
C GLY A 80 16.74 14.28 -6.70
N ASP A 81 17.46 15.30 -6.24
CA ASP A 81 18.88 15.17 -5.87
C ASP A 81 19.12 14.14 -4.75
N ALA A 82 18.15 13.97 -3.85
CA ALA A 82 18.23 13.02 -2.74
C ALA A 82 17.92 11.56 -3.15
N GLY A 83 17.44 11.32 -4.38
CA GLY A 83 17.09 10.00 -4.89
C GLY A 83 15.75 9.99 -5.63
N ALA A 84 15.09 8.84 -5.64
CA ALA A 84 13.87 8.61 -6.40
C ALA A 84 12.89 7.71 -5.64
N VAL A 85 11.63 7.77 -6.07
CA VAL A 85 10.55 6.86 -5.70
C VAL A 85 10.05 6.18 -6.96
N ARG A 86 10.30 4.87 -7.06
CA ARG A 86 9.85 4.03 -8.18
C ARG A 86 8.82 3.05 -7.69
N TRP A 87 7.67 3.08 -8.32
CA TRP A 87 6.56 2.22 -8.02
C TRP A 87 6.34 1.21 -9.14
N ASN A 88 6.20 -0.05 -8.75
CA ASN A 88 5.89 -1.17 -9.61
C ASN A 88 4.58 -1.80 -9.12
N CYS A 89 3.48 -1.48 -9.77
CA CYS A 89 2.19 -2.11 -9.52
C CYS A 89 2.18 -3.48 -10.20
N VAL A 90 2.72 -4.49 -9.53
CA VAL A 90 2.90 -5.84 -10.09
C VAL A 90 1.56 -6.49 -10.48
N CYS A 91 0.54 -6.33 -9.65
CA CYS A 91 -0.82 -6.82 -9.91
C CYS A 91 -1.84 -5.78 -9.43
N PRO A 92 -2.34 -4.87 -10.29
CA PRO A 92 -3.38 -3.92 -9.91
C PRO A 92 -4.68 -4.62 -9.49
N GLY A 93 -4.98 -5.76 -10.13
CA GLY A 93 -6.06 -6.68 -9.74
C GLY A 93 -5.58 -8.11 -9.87
N ALA A 94 -5.95 -8.95 -8.91
CA ALA A 94 -5.61 -10.37 -8.88
C ALA A 94 -6.69 -11.19 -8.16
N THR A 95 -6.71 -12.49 -8.42
CA THR A 95 -7.24 -13.47 -7.46
C THR A 95 -6.12 -13.87 -6.52
N ALA A 96 -6.43 -14.00 -5.24
CA ALA A 96 -5.47 -14.28 -4.19
C ALA A 96 -5.88 -15.51 -3.38
N THR A 97 -4.88 -16.32 -3.02
CA THR A 97 -5.00 -17.37 -2.01
C THR A 97 -3.91 -17.17 -0.99
N VAL A 98 -4.29 -17.03 0.28
CA VAL A 98 -3.37 -16.75 1.37
C VAL A 98 -3.63 -17.70 2.53
N THR A 99 -2.56 -18.34 3.02
CA THR A 99 -2.59 -19.15 4.23
C THR A 99 -1.79 -18.45 5.32
N VAL A 100 -2.41 -18.25 6.48
CA VAL A 100 -1.71 -17.75 7.69
C VAL A 100 -2.10 -18.63 8.86
N ALA A 101 -1.10 -19.11 9.60
CA ALA A 101 -1.29 -19.98 10.77
C ALA A 101 -2.18 -21.21 10.47
N GLY A 102 -2.10 -21.75 9.25
CA GLY A 102 -2.88 -22.91 8.81
C GLY A 102 -4.28 -22.61 8.27
N ILE A 103 -4.75 -21.36 8.34
CA ILE A 103 -6.05 -20.95 7.82
C ILE A 103 -5.88 -20.37 6.41
N THR A 104 -6.50 -21.00 5.43
CA THR A 104 -6.48 -20.55 4.02
C THR A 104 -7.70 -19.68 3.73
N ARG A 105 -7.45 -18.56 3.05
CA ARG A 105 -8.46 -17.60 2.59
C ARG A 105 -8.31 -17.38 1.10
N HIS A 106 -9.44 -17.14 0.44
CA HIS A 106 -9.52 -16.82 -0.97
C HIS A 106 -10.20 -15.46 -1.15
N GLY A 107 -9.81 -14.73 -2.20
CA GLY A 107 -10.50 -13.50 -2.55
C GLY A 107 -9.75 -12.66 -3.57
N LEU A 108 -10.05 -11.38 -3.60
CA LEU A 108 -9.41 -10.41 -4.49
C LEU A 108 -8.10 -9.89 -3.90
N GLY A 109 -7.15 -9.59 -4.78
CA GLY A 109 -5.78 -9.27 -4.44
C GLY A 109 -5.22 -8.09 -5.22
N TYR A 110 -4.14 -7.55 -4.66
CA TYR A 110 -3.35 -6.45 -5.19
C TYR A 110 -1.91 -6.68 -4.76
N VAL A 111 -0.94 -6.43 -5.65
CA VAL A 111 0.48 -6.53 -5.34
C VAL A 111 1.21 -5.33 -5.92
N GLU A 112 2.05 -4.71 -5.10
CA GLU A 112 2.97 -3.66 -5.51
C GLU A 112 4.35 -3.85 -4.90
N GLU A 113 5.31 -3.18 -5.50
CA GLU A 113 6.67 -3.02 -5.02
C GLU A 113 7.02 -1.53 -5.09
N LEU A 114 7.60 -1.02 -4.01
CA LEU A 114 8.07 0.34 -3.90
C LEU A 114 9.58 0.33 -3.66
N GLU A 115 10.32 0.95 -4.58
CA GLU A 115 11.76 1.18 -4.45
C GLU A 115 11.98 2.65 -4.11
N LEU A 116 12.61 2.90 -2.97
CA LEU A 116 13.02 4.23 -2.55
C LEU A 116 14.55 4.25 -2.46
N THR A 117 15.16 5.17 -3.18
CA THR A 117 16.57 5.54 -2.96
C THR A 117 16.70 6.80 -2.13
N ALA A 118 15.68 7.66 -2.13
CA ALA A 118 15.57 8.78 -1.21
C ALA A 118 15.09 8.33 0.16
N ALA A 119 15.57 9.01 1.21
CA ALA A 119 15.05 8.81 2.55
C ALA A 119 13.60 9.31 2.63
N PRO A 120 12.67 8.60 3.30
CA PRO A 120 11.27 9.00 3.36
C PRO A 120 11.03 10.43 3.87
N TRP A 121 11.84 10.92 4.82
CA TRP A 121 11.74 12.28 5.35
C TRP A 121 12.35 13.37 4.44
N SER A 122 13.08 12.97 3.39
CA SER A 122 13.60 13.89 2.37
C SER A 122 12.64 14.05 1.20
N LEU A 123 11.53 13.31 1.18
CA LEU A 123 10.54 13.43 0.11
C LEU A 123 9.79 14.77 0.23
N PRO A 124 9.50 15.44 -0.89
CA PRO A 124 8.78 16.71 -0.91
C PRO A 124 7.27 16.57 -0.63
N ILE A 125 6.89 15.66 0.27
CA ILE A 125 5.51 15.26 0.56
C ILE A 125 5.13 15.72 1.98
N SER A 126 3.90 16.20 2.13
CA SER A 126 3.28 16.59 3.40
C SER A 126 2.07 15.71 3.74
N GLU A 127 1.29 15.32 2.74
CA GLU A 127 0.21 14.33 2.87
C GLU A 127 0.21 13.39 1.67
N LEU A 128 -0.07 12.12 1.91
CA LEU A 128 -0.28 11.07 0.92
C LEU A 128 -1.66 10.44 1.14
N ARG A 129 -2.37 10.21 0.04
CA ARG A 129 -3.56 9.38 -0.08
C ARG A 129 -3.28 8.32 -1.12
N TRP A 130 -3.29 7.06 -0.70
CA TRP A 130 -2.99 5.95 -1.59
C TRP A 130 -4.04 4.87 -1.39
N GLY A 131 -4.67 4.42 -2.46
CA GLY A 131 -5.58 3.31 -2.33
C GLY A 131 -5.77 2.51 -3.60
N ARG A 132 -6.51 1.43 -3.43
CA ARG A 132 -7.00 0.63 -4.52
C ARG A 132 -8.38 0.09 -4.20
N LEU A 133 -9.20 -0.06 -5.24
CA LEU A 133 -10.44 -0.82 -5.26
C LEU A 133 -10.26 -1.97 -6.24
N VAL A 134 -10.52 -3.20 -5.78
CA VAL A 134 -10.50 -4.39 -6.64
C VAL A 134 -11.91 -4.97 -6.67
N THR A 135 -12.41 -5.19 -7.89
CA THR A 135 -13.67 -5.86 -8.18
C THR A 135 -13.38 -7.13 -8.99
N ASN A 136 -14.41 -7.91 -9.32
CA ASN A 136 -14.25 -9.09 -10.19
C ASN A 136 -13.84 -8.73 -11.64
N HIS A 137 -14.03 -7.47 -12.07
CA HIS A 137 -13.85 -7.07 -13.46
C HIS A 137 -12.81 -5.96 -13.66
N HIS A 138 -12.69 -5.08 -12.67
CA HIS A 138 -11.86 -3.88 -12.73
C HIS A 138 -11.02 -3.72 -11.46
N ALA A 139 -9.83 -3.14 -11.65
CA ALA A 139 -9.00 -2.60 -10.60
C ALA A 139 -8.83 -1.09 -10.79
N VAL A 140 -9.10 -0.34 -9.73
CA VAL A 140 -8.83 1.10 -9.67
C VAL A 140 -7.74 1.35 -8.65
N VAL A 141 -6.69 2.06 -9.02
CA VAL A 141 -5.59 2.45 -8.11
C VAL A 141 -5.45 3.96 -8.13
N TRP A 142 -5.24 4.58 -6.98
CA TRP A 142 -5.02 6.02 -6.91
C TRP A 142 -3.89 6.37 -5.96
N ILE A 143 -3.17 7.44 -6.33
CA ILE A 143 -2.11 8.04 -5.55
C ILE A 143 -2.29 9.54 -5.65
N GLN A 144 -2.50 10.20 -4.53
CA GLN A 144 -2.37 11.63 -4.39
C GLN A 144 -1.33 11.91 -3.33
N TRP A 145 -0.37 12.77 -3.61
CA TRP A 145 0.38 13.40 -2.55
C TRP A 145 0.45 14.91 -2.76
N THR A 146 0.54 15.64 -1.66
CA THR A 146 0.62 17.10 -1.62
C THR A 146 1.94 17.53 -1.00
N GLY A 147 2.39 18.73 -1.33
CA GLY A 147 3.70 19.26 -0.92
C GLY A 147 4.32 20.05 -2.06
N GLU A 148 5.65 20.11 -2.11
CA GLU A 148 6.39 20.89 -3.12
C GLU A 148 6.35 20.22 -4.50
N ALA A 149 6.23 18.90 -4.56
CA ALA A 149 6.10 18.14 -5.81
C ALA A 149 4.80 17.32 -5.80
N PRO A 150 3.63 17.96 -6.01
CA PRO A 150 2.34 17.28 -5.93
C PRO A 150 2.18 16.24 -7.05
N LEU A 151 1.49 15.15 -6.73
CA LEU A 151 1.12 14.09 -7.66
C LEU A 151 -0.36 13.79 -7.50
N ASN A 152 -1.06 13.63 -8.61
CA ASN A 152 -2.42 13.13 -8.66
C ASN A 152 -2.52 12.08 -9.76
N LEU A 153 -2.83 10.84 -9.39
CA LEU A 153 -2.87 9.70 -10.28
C LEU A 153 -4.09 8.86 -9.96
N VAL A 154 -4.88 8.55 -10.99
CA VAL A 154 -5.92 7.52 -10.96
C VAL A 154 -5.68 6.59 -12.14
N LEU A 155 -5.73 5.29 -11.87
CA LEU A 155 -5.52 4.24 -12.85
C LEU A 155 -6.75 3.33 -12.87
N LEU A 156 -7.34 3.13 -14.03
CA LEU A 156 -8.32 2.07 -14.28
C LEU A 156 -7.65 0.97 -15.09
N ASP A 157 -7.60 -0.24 -14.53
CA ASP A 157 -6.98 -1.43 -15.14
C ASP A 157 -5.55 -1.17 -15.66
N GLY A 158 -4.79 -0.41 -14.87
CA GLY A 158 -3.41 -0.01 -15.17
C GLY A 158 -3.27 1.16 -16.17
N ARG A 159 -4.37 1.71 -16.68
CA ARG A 159 -4.36 2.86 -17.59
C ARG A 159 -4.63 4.17 -16.83
N PRO A 160 -3.79 5.20 -16.99
CA PRO A 160 -3.98 6.47 -16.29
C PRO A 160 -5.15 7.25 -16.87
N SER A 161 -5.83 7.99 -16.01
CA SER A 161 -6.73 9.04 -16.47
C SER A 161 -5.98 10.09 -17.27
N ALA A 162 -6.55 10.49 -18.41
CA ALA A 162 -6.01 11.54 -19.27
C ALA A 162 -6.44 12.95 -18.81
N GLY A 163 -7.58 13.04 -18.13
CA GLY A 163 -8.15 14.28 -17.60
C GLY A 163 -7.78 14.57 -16.14
N PRO A 164 -8.31 15.68 -15.58
CA PRO A 164 -8.18 15.97 -14.16
C PRO A 164 -8.83 14.87 -13.32
N VAL A 165 -8.26 14.63 -12.14
CA VAL A 165 -8.75 13.64 -11.18
C VAL A 165 -9.06 14.28 -9.84
N THR A 166 -10.04 13.74 -9.13
CA THR A 166 -10.37 14.13 -7.75
C THR A 166 -10.22 12.91 -6.85
N ILE A 167 -9.52 13.06 -5.74
CA ILE A 167 -9.31 11.99 -4.75
C ILE A 167 -9.73 12.54 -3.40
N ALA A 168 -10.66 11.86 -2.74
CA ALA A 168 -11.23 12.22 -1.44
C ALA A 168 -11.29 10.97 -0.53
N ASP A 169 -11.73 11.15 0.72
CA ASP A 169 -11.86 10.05 1.69
C ASP A 169 -13.00 9.08 1.34
N ASP A 170 -14.02 9.57 0.63
CA ASP A 170 -15.25 8.85 0.27
C ASP A 170 -15.30 8.43 -1.21
N GLY A 171 -14.28 8.75 -2.01
CA GLY A 171 -14.31 8.42 -3.42
C GLY A 171 -13.18 9.00 -4.26
N VAL A 172 -13.20 8.58 -5.52
CA VAL A 172 -12.23 8.98 -6.55
C VAL A 172 -12.96 9.21 -7.85
N VAL A 173 -12.61 10.28 -8.56
CA VAL A 173 -13.16 10.59 -9.89
C VAL A 173 -12.00 10.71 -10.87
N GLY A 174 -12.07 9.95 -11.96
CA GLY A 174 -11.26 10.11 -13.15
C GLY A 174 -12.14 10.18 -14.40
N ASP A 175 -11.50 10.33 -15.56
CA ASP A 175 -12.17 10.40 -16.87
C ASP A 175 -13.02 9.18 -17.22
N ALA A 176 -12.52 7.97 -16.92
CA ALA A 176 -13.16 6.71 -17.28
C ALA A 176 -13.80 5.98 -16.10
N VAL A 177 -13.66 6.50 -14.87
CA VAL A 177 -14.13 5.83 -13.66
C VAL A 177 -14.54 6.80 -12.57
N THR A 178 -15.63 6.48 -11.88
CA THR A 178 -16.00 7.07 -10.59
C THR A 178 -16.05 5.99 -9.54
N VAL A 179 -15.35 6.16 -8.44
CA VAL A 179 -15.36 5.27 -7.28
C VAL A 179 -16.07 5.95 -6.13
N THR A 180 -17.03 5.26 -5.54
CA THR A 180 -17.62 5.61 -4.25
C THR A 180 -17.18 4.58 -3.21
N LEU A 181 -16.80 5.06 -2.03
CA LEU A 181 -16.34 4.26 -0.90
C LEU A 181 -17.35 4.39 0.24
N ASP A 182 -17.98 3.27 0.58
CA ASP A 182 -18.98 3.18 1.63
C ASP A 182 -18.44 2.37 2.82
N GLN A 183 -19.01 2.63 3.99
CA GLN A 183 -18.75 1.87 5.22
C GLN A 183 -17.25 1.76 5.55
N PRO A 184 -16.51 2.90 5.63
CA PRO A 184 -15.10 2.85 5.95
C PRO A 184 -14.91 2.31 7.37
N ARG A 185 -14.15 1.22 7.48
CA ARG A 185 -13.69 0.67 8.74
C ARG A 185 -12.21 0.92 8.88
N VAL A 186 -11.82 1.51 10.00
CA VAL A 186 -10.40 1.71 10.33
C VAL A 186 -9.76 0.33 10.51
N PHE A 187 -8.77 0.05 9.68
CA PHE A 187 -7.96 -1.16 9.73
C PHE A 187 -6.67 -0.91 10.51
N ARG A 188 -6.14 0.30 10.44
CA ARG A 188 -5.00 0.76 11.24
C ARG A 188 -5.08 2.28 11.41
N ASP A 189 -4.77 2.78 12.59
CA ASP A 189 -4.53 4.21 12.83
C ASP A 189 -3.41 4.34 13.86
N ALA A 190 -2.22 4.72 13.41
CA ALA A 190 -1.04 4.73 14.26
C ALA A 190 0.02 5.72 13.76
N GLU A 191 0.83 6.20 14.69
CA GLU A 191 2.09 6.87 14.35
C GLU A 191 3.12 5.83 13.87
N LEU A 192 3.94 6.21 12.88
CA LEU A 192 5.01 5.33 12.38
C LEU A 192 6.03 5.03 13.46
N GLY A 193 6.32 6.00 14.34
CA GLY A 193 7.19 5.84 15.50
C GLY A 193 6.70 4.82 16.53
N ALA A 194 5.40 4.53 16.58
CA ALA A 194 4.80 3.52 17.45
C ALA A 194 4.64 2.14 16.77
N GLY A 195 4.96 2.04 15.47
CA GLY A 195 4.78 0.84 14.65
C GLY A 195 6.08 0.09 14.33
N VAL A 196 6.24 -0.36 13.08
CA VAL A 196 7.39 -1.17 12.61
C VAL A 196 8.74 -0.49 12.90
N LEU A 197 8.81 0.85 12.89
CA LEU A 197 10.05 1.58 13.19
C LEU A 197 10.52 1.40 14.65
N ALA A 198 9.59 1.26 15.61
CA ALA A 198 9.90 0.98 17.01
C ALA A 198 10.57 -0.38 17.20
N SER A 199 10.26 -1.35 16.33
CA SER A 199 10.78 -2.71 16.41
C SER A 199 12.22 -2.88 15.89
N ILE A 200 12.85 -1.79 15.39
CA ILE A 200 14.21 -1.80 14.85
C ILE A 200 15.13 -0.98 15.78
N PRO A 201 15.89 -1.64 16.69
CA PRO A 201 16.61 -0.98 17.80
C PRO A 201 17.66 0.08 17.41
N ALA A 202 18.02 0.18 16.13
CA ALA A 202 19.03 1.11 15.60
C ALA A 202 18.47 2.17 14.63
N LEU A 203 17.20 2.07 14.22
CA LEU A 203 16.60 3.05 13.31
C LEU A 203 16.19 4.33 14.07
N GLY A 204 15.68 4.18 15.29
CA GLY A 204 15.12 5.30 16.07
C GLY A 204 16.08 6.47 16.32
N ARG A 205 17.42 6.25 16.28
CA ARG A 205 18.41 7.34 16.44
C ARG A 205 18.79 8.06 15.14
N ARG A 206 18.39 7.53 13.98
CA ARG A 206 18.70 8.11 12.67
C ARG A 206 17.46 8.65 11.95
N VAL A 207 16.28 8.28 12.42
CA VAL A 207 15.00 8.75 11.90
C VAL A 207 14.65 10.07 12.58
N PRO A 208 14.38 11.15 11.82
CA PRO A 208 13.98 12.42 12.41
C PRO A 208 12.67 12.32 13.20
N ASP A 209 12.50 13.14 14.23
CA ASP A 209 11.27 13.21 15.05
C ASP A 209 10.02 13.43 14.18
N ALA A 210 10.15 14.26 13.14
CA ALA A 210 9.10 14.52 12.16
C ALA A 210 8.56 13.22 11.53
N MET A 211 9.46 12.28 11.23
CA MET A 211 9.08 10.99 10.65
C MET A 211 8.47 10.05 11.69
N LEU A 212 8.89 10.14 12.95
CA LEU A 212 8.27 9.37 14.04
C LEU A 212 6.83 9.85 14.31
N ALA A 213 6.59 11.15 14.19
CA ALA A 213 5.28 11.79 14.31
C ALA A 213 4.37 11.61 13.09
N THR A 214 4.87 11.02 11.99
CA THR A 214 4.04 10.69 10.83
C THR A 214 2.91 9.76 11.24
N ARG A 215 1.67 10.14 10.93
CA ARG A 215 0.48 9.37 11.24
C ARG A 215 -0.07 8.71 9.98
N GLU A 216 -0.24 7.40 10.05
CA GLU A 216 -0.88 6.58 9.03
C GLU A 216 -2.26 6.17 9.53
N THR A 217 -3.28 6.43 8.71
CA THR A 217 -4.59 5.81 8.87
C THR A 217 -4.92 5.01 7.63
N LYS A 218 -5.26 3.74 7.80
CA LYS A 218 -5.62 2.80 6.74
C LYS A 218 -7.04 2.31 6.98
N TRP A 219 -7.84 2.33 5.92
CA TRP A 219 -9.22 1.87 5.93
C TRP A 219 -9.43 0.71 4.98
N VAL A 220 -10.44 -0.08 5.32
CA VAL A 220 -11.11 -1.01 4.43
C VAL A 220 -12.50 -0.47 4.17
N SER A 221 -12.93 -0.44 2.92
CA SER A 221 -14.26 0.07 2.55
C SER A 221 -14.90 -0.84 1.52
N ARG A 222 -16.23 -0.92 1.55
CA ARG A 222 -16.97 -1.41 0.39
C ARG A 222 -16.81 -0.35 -0.70
N GLY A 223 -16.53 -0.76 -1.93
CA GLY A 223 -16.37 0.17 -3.04
C GLY A 223 -17.25 -0.17 -4.21
N THR A 224 -17.72 0.86 -4.92
CA THR A 224 -18.38 0.73 -6.22
C THR A 224 -17.63 1.55 -7.24
N ALA A 225 -17.14 0.91 -8.30
CA ALA A 225 -16.59 1.57 -9.48
C ALA A 225 -17.67 1.67 -10.57
N LEU A 226 -17.97 2.89 -11.01
CA LEU A 226 -18.79 3.16 -12.18
C LEU A 226 -17.87 3.30 -13.39
N VAL A 227 -17.89 2.32 -14.29
CA VAL A 227 -17.08 2.28 -15.52
C VAL A 227 -18.03 2.23 -16.71
N ALA A 228 -17.95 3.20 -17.61
CA ALA A 228 -18.86 3.33 -18.76
C ALA A 228 -20.35 3.22 -18.37
N GLY A 229 -20.73 3.76 -17.20
CA GLY A 229 -22.10 3.73 -16.68
C GLY A 229 -22.52 2.41 -16.01
N VAL A 230 -21.63 1.41 -15.94
CA VAL A 230 -21.89 0.12 -15.28
C VAL A 230 -21.23 0.09 -13.90
N ALA A 231 -21.98 -0.31 -12.89
CA ALA A 231 -21.51 -0.38 -11.51
C ALA A 231 -20.85 -1.75 -11.21
N HIS A 232 -19.63 -1.70 -10.69
CA HIS A 232 -18.85 -2.87 -10.29
C HIS A 232 -18.50 -2.77 -8.81
N ARG A 233 -18.97 -3.73 -8.02
CA ARG A 233 -18.76 -3.76 -6.58
C ARG A 233 -17.52 -4.54 -6.21
N GLY A 234 -16.84 -4.11 -5.15
CA GLY A 234 -15.65 -4.75 -4.65
C GLY A 234 -15.27 -4.26 -3.25
N TRP A 235 -13.99 -4.39 -2.97
CA TRP A 235 -13.38 -3.95 -1.71
C TRP A 235 -12.22 -3.01 -1.99
N ALA A 236 -12.14 -1.95 -1.19
CA ALA A 236 -11.05 -1.01 -1.23
C ALA A 236 -10.18 -1.11 0.02
N VAL A 237 -8.88 -0.99 -0.17
CA VAL A 237 -7.92 -0.67 0.89
C VAL A 237 -7.28 0.64 0.52
N HIS A 238 -7.42 1.63 1.38
CA HIS A 238 -6.90 2.97 1.16
C HIS A 238 -6.34 3.55 2.44
N GLU A 239 -5.42 4.49 2.29
CA GLU A 239 -4.73 5.09 3.41
C GLU A 239 -4.52 6.57 3.21
N ARG A 240 -4.36 7.26 4.33
CA ARG A 240 -3.92 8.63 4.41
C ARG A 240 -2.73 8.68 5.35
N VAL A 241 -1.62 9.21 4.86
CA VAL A 241 -0.40 9.43 5.63
C VAL A 241 -0.18 10.93 5.74
N ARG A 242 -0.17 11.44 6.96
CA ARG A 242 0.19 12.82 7.26
C ARG A 242 1.59 12.83 7.83
N PHE A 243 2.52 13.42 7.09
CA PHE A 243 3.92 13.52 7.52
C PHE A 243 4.02 14.55 8.64
N GLY A 244 4.87 14.27 9.64
CA GLY A 244 5.12 15.24 10.70
C GLY A 244 5.77 16.52 10.16
N PRO A 245 5.72 17.62 10.93
CA PRO A 245 6.26 18.92 10.53
C PRO A 245 7.77 18.82 10.26
N ARG A 246 8.26 19.48 9.21
CA ARG A 246 9.69 19.42 8.84
C ARG A 246 10.54 20.19 9.84
N GLU A 247 11.80 19.79 10.00
CA GLU A 247 12.79 20.59 10.74
C GLU A 247 12.96 21.95 10.04
N GLY A 248 12.46 23.01 10.66
CA GLY A 248 12.38 24.37 10.09
C GLY A 248 10.98 24.99 10.16
N ASP A 249 9.93 24.18 10.29
CA ASP A 249 8.53 24.62 10.41
C ASP A 249 8.08 24.81 11.88
N ARG A 250 8.99 24.67 12.85
CA ARG A 250 8.70 25.02 14.25
C ARG A 250 8.87 26.53 14.41
N PRO A 251 7.85 27.24 14.96
CA PRO A 251 7.96 28.67 15.23
C PRO A 251 9.07 29.00 16.25
#